data_AF-A0A0C2CZF3-F1
#
_entry.id   AF-A0A0C2CZF3-F1
#
_cell.length_a   1.000
_cell.length_b   1.000
_cell.length_c   1.000
_cell.angle_alpha   90.00
_cell.angle_beta   90.00
_cell.angle_gamma   90.00
#
_symmetry.space_group_name_H-M   'P 1'
#
loop_
_entity.id
_entity.type
_entity.pdbx_description
1 polymer ?
#
loop_
_entity_poly.entity_id
_entity_poly.type
_entity_poly.pdbx_seq_one_letter_code
_entity_poly.pdbx_strand_id
1 'polypeptide(L)'
;MRASSGLVVGGLGAAAIVLLGCRAEPVVVEPDAAAVGVDPATEVERPGEWVVDYGDQTLLVHADPALGGEVERLLLLFGDLLAESVPITEQTRLPIGWTTLSFVADHGRLVVEEPDYPNDPEANTRPDVSASLATLARQRAVLQQAGVAGEAIDFDQHVLTITGVLERDELMLVRVESPGGRMTGWRLTPAEGIEEADEVESLPVHVIFNARPELLDAMLLPAGFLALFAGGRLTTIVNEANEIVWDWASDGDLPRDRASDLGSSIGGGEFVPRPRPRPLLEPLD
;
A
#
# COMPACT_ATOMS: atom_id res chain seq x y z
N MET A 1 22.75 -58.07 8.17
CA MET A 1 23.96 -57.49 8.77
C MET A 1 23.51 -56.62 9.94
N ARG A 2 23.66 -57.10 11.18
CA ARG A 2 24.51 -56.51 12.25
C ARG A 2 24.29 -54.97 12.39
N ALA A 3 23.44 -54.49 13.30
CA ALA A 3 23.52 -54.47 14.77
C ALA A 3 24.50 -53.42 15.33
N SER A 4 23.97 -52.66 16.30
CA SER A 4 24.65 -52.11 17.49
C SER A 4 25.51 -50.86 17.25
N SER A 5 25.72 -49.92 18.17
CA SER A 5 25.27 -49.53 19.51
C SER A 5 26.33 -48.49 19.93
N GLY A 6 26.03 -47.52 20.81
CA GLY A 6 27.15 -46.75 21.38
C GLY A 6 26.81 -45.49 22.15
N LEU A 7 26.02 -45.62 23.20
CA LEU A 7 25.93 -44.67 24.30
C LEU A 7 27.11 -44.95 25.25
N VAL A 8 27.97 -43.97 25.58
CA VAL A 8 28.82 -44.05 26.79
C VAL A 8 28.98 -42.66 27.42
N VAL A 9 28.63 -42.66 28.70
CA VAL A 9 28.78 -41.65 29.74
C VAL A 9 30.20 -41.69 30.34
N GLY A 10 30.71 -40.53 30.76
CA GLY A 10 31.79 -40.41 31.75
C GLY A 10 32.19 -38.93 31.85
N GLY A 11 32.30 -38.27 33.00
CA GLY A 11 32.42 -38.73 34.38
C GLY A 11 33.57 -37.97 35.06
N LEU A 12 33.23 -36.98 35.89
CA LEU A 12 33.91 -36.46 37.09
C LEU A 12 35.44 -36.22 37.10
N GLY A 13 35.82 -35.00 37.49
CA GLY A 13 37.13 -34.68 38.04
C GLY A 13 37.19 -33.28 38.66
N ALA A 14 37.14 -33.20 39.98
CA ALA A 14 37.14 -31.99 40.80
C ALA A 14 38.53 -31.35 40.91
N ALA A 15 38.59 -30.02 41.11
CA ALA A 15 39.63 -29.37 41.88
C ALA A 15 39.10 -28.08 42.53
N ALA A 16 39.17 -28.05 43.85
CA ALA A 16 38.82 -26.95 44.72
C ALA A 16 39.94 -25.89 44.76
N ILE A 17 39.58 -24.61 44.89
CA ILE A 17 40.39 -23.60 45.56
C ILE A 17 39.50 -22.83 46.55
N VAL A 18 40.12 -22.56 47.70
CA VAL A 18 39.56 -22.20 49.00
C VAL A 18 39.55 -20.68 49.21
N LEU A 19 38.42 -20.21 49.77
CA LEU A 19 38.17 -19.12 50.73
C LEU A 19 38.97 -17.80 50.71
N LEU A 20 38.22 -16.71 50.58
CA LEU A 20 38.20 -15.51 51.47
C LEU A 20 36.82 -14.86 51.21
N GLY A 21 35.87 -14.72 52.13
CA GLY A 21 35.99 -14.25 53.51
C GLY A 21 35.53 -12.79 53.56
N CYS A 22 34.20 -12.54 53.59
CA CYS A 22 33.58 -11.33 54.14
C CYS A 22 32.07 -11.55 54.32
N ARG A 23 31.61 -11.32 55.55
CA ARG A 23 30.24 -11.43 56.03
C ARG A 23 29.61 -10.04 55.87
N ALA A 24 28.53 -9.92 55.10
CA ALA A 24 27.74 -8.68 55.02
C ALA A 24 26.26 -9.02 55.29
N GLU A 25 25.66 -8.23 56.17
CA GLU A 25 24.31 -8.37 56.72
C GLU A 25 23.22 -8.16 55.66
N PRO A 26 22.01 -8.74 55.83
CA PRO A 26 20.89 -8.45 54.96
C PRO A 26 20.32 -7.06 55.27
N VAL A 27 20.53 -6.11 54.36
CA VAL A 27 19.83 -4.83 54.38
C VAL A 27 18.41 -5.06 53.86
N VAL A 28 17.45 -4.98 54.79
CA VAL A 28 16.03 -4.82 54.46
C VAL A 28 15.85 -3.40 53.93
N VAL A 29 15.53 -3.26 52.65
CA VAL A 29 15.11 -1.99 52.06
C VAL A 29 13.59 -2.04 51.91
N GLU A 30 12.91 -1.23 52.72
CA GLU A 30 11.47 -0.94 52.59
C GLU A 30 11.20 -0.23 51.25
N PRO A 31 10.01 -0.42 50.63
CA PRO A 31 9.70 0.15 49.34
C PRO A 31 9.44 1.66 49.48
N ASP A 32 10.33 2.48 48.92
CA ASP A 32 10.09 3.91 48.80
C ASP A 32 9.10 4.16 47.66
N ALA A 33 7.88 4.51 48.07
CA ALA A 33 6.80 4.96 47.21
C ALA A 33 7.11 6.37 46.69
N ALA A 34 7.86 6.46 45.60
CA ALA A 34 7.88 7.62 44.74
C ALA A 34 7.14 7.27 43.45
N ALA A 35 5.81 7.43 43.49
CA ALA A 35 5.00 7.51 42.29
C ALA A 35 5.48 8.74 41.50
N VAL A 36 6.33 8.51 40.50
CA VAL A 36 6.53 9.45 39.41
C VAL A 36 5.20 9.50 38.67
N GLY A 37 4.42 10.54 38.95
CA GLY A 37 3.27 10.88 38.13
C GLY A 37 3.76 11.11 36.71
N VAL A 38 3.57 10.11 35.86
CA VAL A 38 3.61 10.30 34.41
C VAL A 38 2.38 11.14 34.10
N ASP A 39 2.62 12.38 33.71
CA ASP A 39 1.62 13.32 33.23
C ASP A 39 0.88 12.68 32.05
N PRO A 40 -0.42 12.36 32.14
CA PRO A 40 -1.15 11.83 31.01
C PRO A 40 -1.51 13.01 30.09
N ALA A 41 -1.13 12.89 28.83
CA ALA A 41 -1.47 13.80 27.74
C ALA A 41 -0.70 15.12 27.69
N THR A 42 0.56 15.04 27.30
CA THR A 42 0.96 15.83 26.13
C THR A 42 1.33 14.82 25.06
N GLU A 43 0.33 14.32 24.35
CA GLU A 43 0.53 13.56 23.12
C GLU A 43 1.21 14.53 22.16
N VAL A 44 2.54 14.46 22.09
CA VAL A 44 3.32 15.28 21.16
C VAL A 44 2.85 14.85 19.78
N GLU A 45 2.06 15.69 19.10
CA GLU A 45 1.63 15.48 17.72
C GLU A 45 2.85 15.03 16.93
N ARG A 46 2.88 13.75 16.54
CA ARG A 46 3.97 13.28 15.72
C ARG A 46 3.72 13.84 14.33
N PRO A 47 4.74 14.43 13.68
CA PRO A 47 4.57 14.89 12.32
C PRO A 47 4.10 13.72 11.45
N GLY A 48 3.07 13.96 10.64
CA GLY A 48 2.49 12.94 9.77
C GLY A 48 1.39 12.10 10.41
N GLU A 49 0.81 12.52 11.53
CA GLU A 49 -0.40 11.91 12.10
C GLU A 49 -1.62 12.79 11.86
N TRP A 50 -2.70 12.18 11.39
CA TRP A 50 -4.03 12.79 11.27
C TRP A 50 -5.02 11.97 12.08
N VAL A 51 -5.77 12.68 12.92
CA VAL A 51 -6.79 12.10 13.79
C VAL A 51 -8.15 12.61 13.32
N VAL A 52 -9.09 11.69 13.06
CA VAL A 52 -10.44 12.04 12.63
C VAL A 52 -11.48 11.28 13.45
N ASP A 53 -12.53 11.98 13.86
CA ASP A 53 -13.68 11.35 14.50
C ASP A 53 -14.54 10.62 13.45
N TYR A 54 -14.96 9.40 13.77
CA TYR A 54 -15.82 8.56 12.95
C TYR A 54 -16.94 7.98 13.80
N GLY A 55 -18.03 8.72 13.97
CA GLY A 55 -19.10 8.33 14.88
C GLY A 55 -18.61 8.29 16.34
N ASP A 56 -18.69 7.13 16.97
CA ASP A 56 -18.28 6.92 18.38
C ASP A 56 -16.81 6.49 18.54
N GLN A 57 -16.05 6.44 17.44
CA GLN A 57 -14.65 6.02 17.43
C GLN A 57 -13.79 7.05 16.72
N THR A 58 -12.47 6.89 16.84
CA THR A 58 -11.48 7.77 16.21
C THR A 58 -10.60 6.95 15.29
N LEU A 59 -10.36 7.46 14.08
CA LEU A 59 -9.40 6.89 13.14
C LEU A 59 -8.08 7.65 13.24
N LEU A 60 -6.97 6.91 13.24
CA LEU A 60 -5.61 7.46 13.16
C LEU A 60 -5.00 7.09 11.81
N VAL A 61 -4.62 8.10 11.03
CA VAL A 61 -3.89 7.93 9.77
C VAL A 61 -2.47 8.42 9.97
N HIS A 62 -1.50 7.58 9.63
CA HIS A 62 -0.09 7.98 9.57
C HIS A 62 0.39 7.99 8.12
N ALA A 63 1.02 9.08 7.68
CA ALA A 63 1.61 9.22 6.36
C ALA A 63 2.70 10.31 6.32
N ASP A 64 3.48 10.36 5.25
CA ASP A 64 4.42 11.45 4.98
C ASP A 64 3.68 12.80 5.01
N PRO A 65 4.13 13.79 5.82
CA PRO A 65 3.56 15.14 5.87
C PRO A 65 3.39 15.81 4.50
N ALA A 66 4.25 15.52 3.53
CA ALA A 66 4.15 16.05 2.17
C ALA A 66 2.88 15.58 1.44
N LEU A 67 2.28 14.46 1.87
CA LEU A 67 1.06 13.89 1.30
C LEU A 67 -0.22 14.43 1.96
N GLY A 68 -0.16 15.54 2.70
CA GLY A 68 -1.33 16.08 3.42
C GLY A 68 -2.59 16.23 2.55
N GLY A 69 -2.46 16.68 1.30
CA GLY A 69 -3.59 16.77 0.36
C GLY A 69 -4.17 15.41 -0.08
N GLU A 70 -3.39 14.33 -0.02
CA GLU A 70 -3.88 12.97 -0.24
C GLU A 70 -4.57 12.41 0.99
N VAL A 71 -4.03 12.70 2.18
CA VAL A 71 -4.68 12.35 3.44
C VAL A 71 -6.03 13.03 3.54
N GLU A 72 -6.13 14.33 3.24
CA GLU A 72 -7.41 15.05 3.21
C GLU A 72 -8.45 14.38 2.30
N ARG A 73 -8.05 13.88 1.13
CA ARG A 73 -8.95 13.13 0.23
C ARG A 73 -9.39 11.79 0.83
N LEU A 74 -8.50 11.09 1.53
CA LEU A 74 -8.86 9.88 2.27
C LEU A 74 -9.84 10.19 3.41
N LEU A 75 -9.64 11.29 4.13
CA LEU A 75 -10.55 11.73 5.20
C LEU A 75 -11.94 12.12 4.64
N LEU A 76 -12.01 12.71 3.44
CA LEU A 76 -13.29 12.95 2.76
C LEU A 76 -14.02 11.64 2.44
N LEU A 77 -13.30 10.60 1.99
CA LEU A 77 -13.89 9.28 1.79
C LEU A 77 -14.44 8.70 3.10
N PHE A 78 -13.74 8.85 4.23
CA PHE A 78 -14.28 8.46 5.54
C PHE A 78 -15.53 9.27 5.90
N GLY A 79 -15.54 10.58 5.62
CA GLY A 79 -16.73 11.41 5.80
C GLY A 79 -17.94 10.92 5.02
N ASP A 80 -17.75 10.52 3.76
CA ASP A 80 -18.79 9.94 2.91
C ASP A 80 -19.31 8.60 3.48
N LEU A 81 -18.40 7.71 3.89
CA LEU A 81 -18.77 6.43 4.51
C LEU A 81 -19.55 6.62 5.82
N LEU A 82 -19.17 7.61 6.64
CA LEU A 82 -19.89 7.94 7.87
C LEU A 82 -21.28 8.49 7.58
N ALA A 83 -21.41 9.38 6.59
CA ALA A 83 -22.70 9.93 6.16
C ALA A 83 -23.64 8.83 5.64
N GLU A 84 -23.09 7.78 5.03
CA GLU A 84 -23.81 6.58 4.60
C GLU A 84 -24.02 5.55 5.73
N SER A 85 -23.60 5.87 6.96
CA SER A 85 -23.70 4.98 8.13
C SER A 85 -22.98 3.64 7.96
N VAL A 86 -21.90 3.62 7.16
CA VAL A 86 -21.06 2.43 6.98
C VAL A 86 -20.18 2.25 8.23
N PRO A 87 -20.24 1.11 8.94
CA PRO A 87 -19.33 0.88 10.06
C PRO A 87 -17.91 0.58 9.55
N ILE A 88 -16.91 1.13 10.23
CA ILE A 88 -15.50 0.76 10.06
C ILE A 88 -15.06 0.00 11.30
N THR A 89 -14.56 -1.22 11.13
CA THR A 89 -14.04 -2.09 12.20
C THR A 89 -12.73 -2.74 11.74
N GLU A 90 -12.09 -3.53 12.60
CA GLU A 90 -10.84 -4.23 12.24
C GLU A 90 -11.01 -5.24 11.08
N GLN A 91 -12.25 -5.71 10.86
CA GLN A 91 -12.64 -6.58 9.74
C GLN A 91 -12.89 -5.80 8.45
N THR A 92 -13.03 -4.47 8.51
CA THR A 92 -13.23 -3.65 7.33
C THR A 92 -11.99 -3.70 6.45
N ARG A 93 -12.22 -3.84 5.15
CA ARG A 93 -11.23 -3.73 4.10
C ARG A 93 -11.72 -2.66 3.16
N LEU A 94 -10.91 -1.62 2.95
CA LEU A 94 -11.28 -0.46 2.16
C LEU A 94 -10.43 -0.38 0.89
N PRO A 95 -10.96 -0.85 -0.26
CA PRO A 95 -10.28 -0.69 -1.54
C PRO A 95 -10.15 0.78 -1.91
N ILE A 96 -8.92 1.20 -2.23
CA ILE A 96 -8.58 2.53 -2.71
C ILE A 96 -7.66 2.45 -3.94
N GLY A 97 -8.26 2.57 -5.12
CA GLY A 97 -7.56 2.63 -6.40
C GLY A 97 -6.81 1.34 -6.75
N TRP A 98 -5.58 1.16 -6.24
CA TRP A 98 -4.69 0.04 -6.56
C TRP A 98 -4.43 -0.92 -5.39
N THR A 99 -4.96 -0.62 -4.20
CA THR A 99 -4.68 -1.35 -2.97
C THR A 99 -5.91 -1.38 -2.06
N THR A 100 -5.84 -2.12 -0.97
CA THR A 100 -6.87 -2.22 0.07
C THR A 100 -6.28 -1.88 1.44
N LEU A 101 -6.85 -0.87 2.10
CA LEU A 101 -6.47 -0.51 3.47
C LEU A 101 -7.18 -1.39 4.49
N SER A 102 -6.50 -1.62 5.61
CA SER A 102 -7.01 -2.32 6.79
C SER A 102 -7.06 -1.39 8.00
N PHE A 103 -7.71 -1.86 9.06
CA PHE A 103 -7.87 -1.13 10.31
C PHE A 103 -7.47 -2.03 11.47
N VAL A 104 -6.71 -1.50 12.43
CA VAL A 104 -6.25 -2.23 13.62
C VAL A 104 -6.57 -1.42 14.86
N ALA A 105 -7.14 -2.04 15.90
CA ALA A 105 -7.41 -1.34 17.14
C ALA A 105 -6.12 -1.11 17.94
N ASP A 106 -5.86 0.15 18.28
CA ASP A 106 -4.74 0.54 19.13
C ASP A 106 -5.14 1.66 20.09
N HIS A 107 -4.92 1.46 21.39
CA HIS A 107 -5.21 2.43 22.45
C HIS A 107 -6.59 3.14 22.37
N GLY A 108 -7.64 2.43 21.93
CA GLY A 108 -9.00 2.97 21.80
C GLY A 108 -9.27 3.75 20.52
N ARG A 109 -8.36 3.69 19.55
CA ARG A 109 -8.49 4.22 18.19
C ARG A 109 -8.41 3.07 17.18
N LEU A 110 -8.86 3.30 15.96
CA LEU A 110 -8.55 2.42 14.82
C LEU A 110 -7.44 3.07 14.00
N VAL A 111 -6.30 2.39 13.90
CA VAL A 111 -5.18 2.79 13.06
C VAL A 111 -5.43 2.29 11.65
N VAL A 112 -5.29 3.19 10.68
CA VAL A 112 -5.39 2.86 9.26
C VAL A 112 -4.04 2.34 8.79
N GLU A 113 -4.05 1.14 8.21
CA GLU A 113 -2.83 0.45 7.78
C GLU A 113 -2.89 0.10 6.29
N GLU A 114 -1.74 0.13 5.62
CA GLU A 114 -1.57 -0.41 4.27
C GLU A 114 -0.89 -1.79 4.32
N PRO A 115 -0.99 -2.59 3.25
CA PRO A 115 -0.20 -3.81 3.11
C PRO A 115 1.30 -3.52 3.25
N ASP A 116 2.04 -4.42 3.91
CA ASP A 116 3.49 -4.27 4.10
C ASP A 116 4.26 -4.67 2.82
N TYR A 117 4.19 -3.81 1.80
CA TYR A 117 4.75 -4.07 0.46
C TYR A 117 6.20 -4.53 0.45
N PRO A 118 7.13 -3.95 1.24
CA PRO A 118 8.53 -4.38 1.22
C PRO A 118 8.78 -5.80 1.76
N ASN A 119 7.85 -6.37 2.52
CA ASN A 119 8.01 -7.66 3.17
C ASN A 119 7.03 -8.71 2.62
N ASP A 120 5.84 -8.80 3.20
CA ASP A 120 4.80 -9.76 2.80
C ASP A 120 3.43 -9.05 2.88
N PRO A 121 3.00 -8.38 1.80
CA PRO A 121 1.78 -7.58 1.79
C PRO A 121 0.49 -8.42 1.78
N GLU A 122 0.55 -9.72 1.48
CA GLU A 122 -0.64 -10.58 1.57
C GLU A 122 -0.91 -11.02 3.03
N ALA A 123 0.13 -11.08 3.87
CA ALA A 123 0.01 -11.54 5.26
C ALA A 123 0.13 -10.41 6.31
N ASN A 124 0.83 -9.32 5.99
CA ASN A 124 1.18 -8.28 6.95
C ASN A 124 0.75 -6.88 6.47
N THR A 125 0.55 -6.02 7.45
CA THR A 125 0.16 -4.63 7.28
C THR A 125 1.09 -3.73 8.10
N ARG A 126 1.12 -2.44 7.79
CA ARG A 126 1.94 -1.45 8.50
C ARG A 126 1.14 -0.17 8.79
N PRO A 127 1.39 0.49 9.95
CA PRO A 127 0.70 1.71 10.34
C PRO A 127 1.33 2.96 9.71
N ASP A 128 1.41 2.97 8.38
CA ASP A 128 1.92 4.09 7.58
C ASP A 128 1.42 3.91 6.14
N VAL A 129 0.49 4.76 5.68
CA VAL A 129 -0.17 4.62 4.36
C VAL A 129 0.51 5.43 3.24
N SER A 130 1.76 5.85 3.46
CA SER A 130 2.47 6.74 2.53
C SER A 130 2.64 6.14 1.14
N ALA A 131 2.95 4.85 1.02
CA ALA A 131 3.21 4.23 -0.27
C ALA A 131 1.93 4.16 -1.12
N SER A 132 0.81 3.81 -0.49
CA SER A 132 -0.52 3.79 -1.08
C SER A 132 -0.92 5.18 -1.59
N LEU A 133 -0.84 6.19 -0.72
CA LEU A 133 -1.27 7.56 -1.03
C LEU A 133 -0.39 8.24 -2.08
N ALA A 134 0.93 8.07 -1.99
CA ALA A 134 1.84 8.61 -2.99
C ALA A 134 1.57 8.02 -4.39
N THR A 135 1.27 6.73 -4.46
CA THR A 135 0.95 6.06 -5.73
C THR A 135 -0.41 6.51 -6.27
N LEU A 136 -1.42 6.64 -5.40
CA LEU A 136 -2.72 7.19 -5.78
C LEU A 136 -2.63 8.62 -6.31
N ALA A 137 -1.76 9.46 -5.74
CA ALA A 137 -1.52 10.81 -6.23
C ALA A 137 -1.03 10.80 -7.68
N ARG A 138 -0.01 9.96 -7.98
CA ARG A 138 0.55 9.81 -9.34
C ARG A 138 -0.48 9.26 -10.32
N GLN A 139 -1.24 8.23 -9.92
CA GLN A 139 -2.32 7.67 -10.73
C GLN A 139 -3.42 8.68 -11.02
N ARG A 140 -3.78 9.52 -10.04
CA ARG A 140 -4.77 10.57 -10.26
C ARG A 140 -4.29 11.62 -11.24
N ALA A 141 -3.01 12.01 -11.19
CA ALA A 141 -2.43 12.94 -12.15
C ALA A 141 -2.54 12.39 -13.58
N VAL A 142 -2.24 11.10 -13.76
CA VAL A 142 -2.42 10.40 -15.06
C VAL A 142 -3.88 10.42 -15.52
N LEU A 143 -4.82 10.06 -14.64
CA LEU A 143 -6.26 10.04 -14.97
C LEU A 143 -6.80 11.43 -15.32
N GLN A 144 -6.38 12.46 -14.58
CA GLN A 144 -6.75 13.85 -14.86
C GLN A 144 -6.22 14.32 -16.22
N GLN A 145 -4.96 13.98 -16.53
CA GLN A 145 -4.34 14.31 -17.81
C GLN A 145 -5.02 13.60 -18.98
N ALA A 146 -5.36 12.33 -18.82
CA ALA A 146 -6.09 11.54 -19.82
C ALA A 146 -7.58 11.93 -19.90
N GLY A 147 -8.11 12.67 -18.92
CA GLY A 147 -9.51 13.11 -18.88
C GLY A 147 -10.52 11.97 -18.67
N VAL A 148 -10.11 10.89 -17.99
CA VAL A 148 -10.94 9.69 -17.80
C VAL A 148 -11.12 9.32 -16.33
N ALA A 149 -12.18 8.56 -16.04
CA ALA A 149 -12.32 7.88 -14.76
C ALA A 149 -11.40 6.67 -14.69
N GLY A 150 -10.88 6.39 -13.49
CA GLY A 150 -10.03 5.22 -13.25
C GLY A 150 -10.82 3.92 -13.08
N GLU A 151 -10.20 2.82 -13.48
CA GLU A 151 -10.64 1.46 -13.19
C GLU A 151 -9.72 0.87 -12.12
N ALA A 152 -10.30 0.54 -10.97
CA ALA A 152 -9.54 0.05 -9.83
C ALA A 152 -8.90 -1.32 -10.11
N ILE A 153 -7.75 -1.54 -9.49
CA ILE A 153 -7.08 -2.84 -9.36
C ILE A 153 -6.77 -3.07 -7.87
N ASP A 154 -6.24 -4.23 -7.52
CA ASP A 154 -5.73 -4.46 -6.17
C ASP A 154 -4.27 -4.94 -6.20
N PHE A 155 -3.56 -4.77 -5.09
CA PHE A 155 -2.12 -5.00 -5.00
C PHE A 155 -1.76 -6.49 -5.15
N ASP A 156 -2.72 -7.37 -4.84
CA ASP A 156 -2.62 -8.83 -4.94
C ASP A 156 -3.17 -9.37 -6.28
N GLN A 157 -3.75 -8.50 -7.11
CA GLN A 157 -4.06 -8.84 -8.50
C GLN A 157 -2.78 -8.88 -9.32
N HIS A 158 -2.86 -9.51 -10.49
CA HIS A 158 -1.72 -9.85 -11.31
C HIS A 158 -1.76 -9.16 -12.67
N VAL A 159 -0.57 -8.86 -13.16
CA VAL A 159 -0.29 -8.36 -14.49
C VAL A 159 0.36 -9.49 -15.28
N LEU A 160 -0.06 -9.68 -16.53
CA LEU A 160 0.60 -10.62 -17.43
C LEU A 160 1.88 -9.99 -17.96
N THR A 161 3.02 -10.67 -17.84
CA THR A 161 4.33 -10.10 -18.17
C THR A 161 5.14 -11.06 -19.03
N ILE A 162 6.18 -10.53 -19.67
CA ILE A 162 7.27 -11.35 -20.22
C ILE A 162 8.35 -11.53 -19.17
N THR A 163 8.94 -12.73 -19.08
CA THR A 163 10.05 -13.00 -18.16
C THR A 163 11.20 -12.03 -18.41
N GLY A 164 11.65 -11.35 -17.34
CA GLY A 164 12.75 -10.40 -17.42
C GLY A 164 12.37 -9.04 -18.05
N VAL A 165 11.07 -8.72 -18.11
CA VAL A 165 10.61 -7.43 -18.65
C VAL A 165 10.95 -6.26 -17.74
N LEU A 166 11.00 -6.44 -16.42
CA LEU A 166 11.24 -5.35 -15.46
C LEU A 166 12.66 -4.78 -15.56
N GLU A 167 13.60 -5.52 -16.15
CA GLU A 167 14.98 -5.12 -16.42
C GLU A 167 15.14 -4.33 -17.73
N ARG A 168 14.08 -4.19 -18.55
CA ARG A 168 14.13 -3.46 -19.82
C ARG A 168 13.89 -1.96 -19.62
N ASP A 169 14.60 -1.14 -20.39
CA ASP A 169 14.50 0.32 -20.33
C ASP A 169 13.23 0.86 -21.00
N GLU A 170 12.82 0.24 -22.11
CA GLU A 170 11.66 0.65 -22.90
C GLU A 170 10.54 -0.38 -22.78
N LEU A 171 9.43 0.05 -22.19
CA LEU A 171 8.30 -0.81 -21.84
C LEU A 171 6.99 -0.27 -22.38
N MET A 172 6.06 -1.19 -22.55
CA MET A 172 4.69 -0.91 -22.93
C MET A 172 3.75 -1.63 -21.96
N LEU A 173 2.82 -0.87 -21.39
CA LEU A 173 1.68 -1.37 -20.65
C LEU A 173 0.44 -1.29 -21.53
N VAL A 174 -0.25 -2.40 -21.72
CA VAL A 174 -1.51 -2.46 -22.48
C VAL A 174 -2.61 -2.96 -21.56
N ARG A 175 -3.70 -2.19 -21.43
CA ARG A 175 -4.88 -2.64 -20.70
C ARG A 175 -5.89 -3.24 -21.65
N VAL A 176 -6.15 -4.53 -21.48
CA VAL A 176 -7.30 -5.20 -22.10
C VAL A 176 -8.41 -5.37 -21.06
N GLU A 177 -9.59 -5.78 -21.50
CA GLU A 177 -10.64 -6.21 -20.58
C GLU A 177 -10.10 -7.32 -19.66
N SER A 178 -10.32 -7.17 -18.34
CA SER A 178 -9.92 -8.18 -17.37
C SER A 178 -10.66 -9.49 -17.66
N PRO A 179 -9.94 -10.63 -17.72
CA PRO A 179 -10.59 -11.95 -17.83
C PRO A 179 -11.24 -12.38 -16.50
N GLY A 180 -11.21 -11.55 -15.45
CA GLY A 180 -11.70 -11.85 -14.12
C GLY A 180 -10.70 -12.59 -13.22
N GLY A 181 -11.14 -12.94 -12.02
CA GLY A 181 -10.29 -13.57 -11.00
C GLY A 181 -9.21 -12.62 -10.49
N ARG A 182 -7.98 -13.13 -10.33
CA ARG A 182 -6.82 -12.32 -9.90
C ARG A 182 -6.20 -11.50 -11.03
N MET A 183 -6.70 -11.54 -12.25
CA MET A 183 -6.07 -10.85 -13.38
C MET A 183 -6.57 -9.41 -13.50
N THR A 184 -5.64 -8.45 -13.57
CA THR A 184 -5.97 -7.03 -13.79
C THR A 184 -6.43 -6.77 -15.22
N GLY A 185 -5.99 -7.56 -16.21
CA GLY A 185 -6.10 -7.21 -17.63
C GLY A 185 -4.96 -6.35 -18.15
N TRP A 186 -4.01 -5.93 -17.29
CA TRP A 186 -2.76 -5.34 -17.76
C TRP A 186 -1.82 -6.38 -18.34
N ARG A 187 -1.13 -5.98 -19.41
CA ARG A 187 -0.02 -6.71 -20.01
C ARG A 187 1.20 -5.80 -20.05
N LEU A 188 2.33 -6.27 -19.52
CA LEU A 188 3.61 -5.56 -19.54
C LEU A 188 4.56 -6.25 -20.51
N THR A 189 4.99 -5.53 -21.53
CA THR A 189 5.85 -6.05 -22.60
C THR A 189 7.00 -5.11 -22.90
N PRO A 190 8.08 -5.60 -23.52
CA PRO A 190 9.04 -4.70 -24.18
C PRO A 190 8.34 -3.82 -25.22
N ALA A 191 8.80 -2.59 -25.40
CA ALA A 191 8.27 -1.69 -26.43
C ALA A 191 8.56 -2.17 -27.87
N GLU A 192 9.67 -2.92 -28.05
CA GLU A 192 10.08 -3.51 -29.33
C GLU A 192 9.17 -4.68 -29.78
N GLY A 193 8.30 -5.17 -28.89
CA GLY A 193 7.40 -6.30 -29.14
C GLY A 193 7.77 -7.54 -28.32
N ILE A 194 7.12 -8.65 -28.67
CA ILE A 194 7.31 -9.98 -28.05
C ILE A 194 7.87 -10.90 -29.13
N GLU A 195 8.94 -11.63 -28.82
CA GLU A 195 9.51 -12.67 -29.68
C GLU A 195 8.88 -14.05 -29.40
N GLU A 196 8.99 -14.99 -30.35
CA GLU A 196 8.43 -16.35 -30.16
C GLU A 196 9.09 -17.11 -29.01
N ALA A 197 10.34 -16.76 -28.66
CA ALA A 197 11.07 -17.37 -27.56
C ALA A 197 10.74 -16.77 -26.18
N ASP A 198 9.97 -15.68 -26.13
CA ASP A 198 9.64 -15.01 -24.88
C ASP A 198 8.70 -15.86 -24.03
N GLU A 199 9.10 -16.11 -22.79
CA GLU A 199 8.27 -16.81 -21.82
C GLU A 199 7.32 -15.82 -21.15
N VAL A 200 6.05 -16.24 -21.01
CA VAL A 200 5.02 -15.44 -20.35
C VAL A 200 4.92 -15.86 -18.89
N GLU A 201 4.90 -14.89 -18.00
CA GLU A 201 4.66 -15.08 -16.58
C GLU A 201 3.55 -14.13 -16.08
N SER A 202 3.20 -14.25 -14.80
CA SER A 202 2.18 -13.43 -14.15
C SER A 202 2.75 -12.93 -12.83
N LEU A 203 2.81 -11.62 -12.67
CA LEU A 203 3.37 -10.99 -11.48
C LEU A 203 2.27 -10.25 -10.71
N PRO A 204 2.18 -10.40 -9.37
CA PRO A 204 1.35 -9.55 -8.54
C PRO A 204 1.73 -8.07 -8.69
N VAL A 205 0.76 -7.17 -8.59
CA VAL A 205 0.96 -5.71 -8.69
C VAL A 205 1.96 -5.22 -7.65
N HIS A 206 1.94 -5.74 -6.42
CA HIS A 206 2.93 -5.36 -5.39
C HIS A 206 4.38 -5.78 -5.75
N VAL A 207 4.58 -6.86 -6.49
CA VAL A 207 5.91 -7.26 -6.96
C VAL A 207 6.43 -6.25 -7.99
N ILE A 208 5.55 -5.80 -8.90
CA ILE A 208 5.88 -4.75 -9.86
C ILE A 208 6.15 -3.43 -9.13
N PHE A 209 5.32 -3.07 -8.14
CA PHE A 209 5.50 -1.87 -7.34
C PHE A 209 6.88 -1.83 -6.66
N ASN A 210 7.30 -2.94 -6.03
CA ASN A 210 8.60 -3.01 -5.36
C ASN A 210 9.78 -2.88 -6.33
N ALA A 211 9.63 -3.38 -7.56
CA ALA A 211 10.71 -3.35 -8.55
C ALA A 211 10.77 -2.02 -9.34
N ARG A 212 9.60 -1.52 -9.76
CA ARG A 212 9.40 -0.45 -10.74
C ARG A 212 8.13 0.36 -10.39
N PRO A 213 8.12 1.13 -9.29
CA PRO A 213 6.92 1.80 -8.76
C PRO A 213 6.28 2.81 -9.74
N GLU A 214 7.05 3.35 -10.68
CA GLU A 214 6.57 4.24 -11.73
C GLU A 214 5.58 3.57 -12.69
N LEU A 215 5.63 2.24 -12.86
CA LEU A 215 4.73 1.54 -13.76
C LEU A 215 3.28 1.59 -13.26
N LEU A 216 3.08 1.71 -11.95
CA LEU A 216 1.75 1.82 -11.37
C LEU A 216 1.05 3.12 -11.72
N ASP A 217 1.76 4.17 -12.13
CA ASP A 217 1.19 5.48 -12.46
C ASP A 217 0.08 5.37 -13.50
N ALA A 218 0.23 4.47 -14.48
CA ALA A 218 -0.74 4.24 -15.53
C ALA A 218 -1.82 3.20 -15.17
N MET A 219 -1.66 2.45 -14.07
CA MET A 219 -2.40 1.20 -13.86
C MET A 219 -3.88 1.35 -13.49
N LEU A 220 -4.37 2.58 -13.26
CA LEU A 220 -5.80 2.86 -13.14
C LEU A 220 -6.46 3.26 -14.47
N LEU A 221 -5.71 3.37 -15.56
CA LEU A 221 -6.32 3.63 -16.87
C LEU A 221 -7.26 2.46 -17.26
N PRO A 222 -8.42 2.76 -17.85
CA PRO A 222 -9.40 1.74 -18.20
C PRO A 222 -8.94 0.88 -19.39
N ALA A 223 -9.66 -0.22 -19.64
CA ALA A 223 -9.44 -1.06 -20.82
C ALA A 223 -9.42 -0.27 -22.13
N GLY A 224 -8.55 -0.69 -23.05
CA GLY A 224 -8.30 -0.01 -24.33
C GLY A 224 -7.14 0.98 -24.28
N PHE A 225 -6.67 1.38 -23.10
CA PHE A 225 -5.52 2.27 -22.97
C PHE A 225 -4.17 1.55 -23.08
N LEU A 226 -3.18 2.32 -23.51
CA LEU A 226 -1.79 1.92 -23.61
C LEU A 226 -0.90 3.02 -23.03
N ALA A 227 0.13 2.62 -22.30
CA ALA A 227 1.12 3.51 -21.72
C ALA A 227 2.53 3.06 -22.12
N LEU A 228 3.34 4.00 -22.62
CA LEU A 228 4.75 3.76 -22.97
C LEU A 228 5.66 4.33 -21.89
N PHE A 229 6.72 3.59 -21.59
CA PHE A 229 7.73 3.99 -20.63
C PHE A 229 9.11 3.90 -21.26
N ALA A 230 9.97 4.87 -20.97
CA ALA A 230 11.38 4.85 -21.34
C ALA A 230 12.23 5.39 -20.18
N GLY A 231 13.29 4.66 -19.82
CA GLY A 231 14.24 5.09 -18.78
C GLY A 231 13.56 5.35 -17.42
N GLY A 232 12.60 4.51 -17.04
CA GLY A 232 11.87 4.62 -15.76
C GLY A 232 10.90 5.80 -15.70
N ARG A 233 10.40 6.27 -16.84
CA ARG A 233 9.44 7.38 -16.93
C ARG A 233 8.30 7.04 -17.88
N LEU A 234 7.08 7.37 -17.49
CA LEU A 234 5.92 7.38 -18.40
C LEU A 234 6.12 8.45 -19.47
N THR A 235 6.15 8.07 -20.74
CA THR A 235 6.42 8.97 -21.86
C THR A 235 5.19 9.27 -22.70
N THR A 236 4.29 8.31 -22.87
CA THR A 236 3.13 8.49 -23.76
C THR A 236 1.94 7.71 -23.23
N ILE A 237 0.75 8.31 -23.34
CA ILE A 237 -0.52 7.64 -23.10
C ILE A 237 -1.33 7.67 -24.39
N VAL A 238 -1.81 6.50 -24.80
CA VAL A 238 -2.64 6.29 -25.98
C VAL A 238 -4.00 5.74 -25.53
N ASN A 239 -5.08 6.33 -26.04
CA ASN A 239 -6.44 5.91 -25.72
C ASN A 239 -6.91 4.73 -26.60
N GLU A 240 -8.12 4.25 -26.34
CA GLU A 240 -8.76 3.16 -27.10
C GLU A 240 -8.95 3.43 -28.61
N ALA A 241 -8.98 4.71 -29.00
CA ALA A 241 -9.09 5.14 -30.40
C ALA A 241 -7.73 5.19 -31.11
N ASN A 242 -6.64 4.77 -30.44
CA ASN A 242 -5.25 4.91 -30.88
C ASN A 242 -4.79 6.37 -31.05
N GLU A 243 -5.35 7.28 -30.26
CA GLU A 243 -4.95 8.68 -30.23
C GLU A 243 -4.03 8.92 -29.02
N ILE A 244 -2.96 9.69 -29.24
CA ILE A 244 -2.09 10.16 -28.16
C ILE A 244 -2.86 11.22 -27.38
N VAL A 245 -3.20 10.91 -26.13
CA VAL A 245 -3.90 11.85 -25.22
C VAL A 245 -2.93 12.60 -24.31
N TRP A 246 -1.69 12.12 -24.23
CA TRP A 246 -0.60 12.80 -23.54
C TRP A 246 0.76 12.30 -24.04
N ASP A 247 1.70 13.22 -24.23
CA ASP A 247 3.08 12.94 -24.60
C ASP A 247 4.03 13.84 -23.83
N TRP A 248 4.91 13.24 -23.03
CA TRP A 248 5.92 13.92 -22.23
C TRP A 248 6.77 14.90 -23.05
N ALA A 249 7.10 14.57 -24.30
CA ALA A 249 7.93 15.44 -25.14
C ALA A 249 7.23 16.76 -25.49
N SER A 250 5.90 16.75 -25.56
CA SER A 250 5.08 17.91 -25.92
C SER A 250 4.49 18.61 -24.70
N ASP A 251 4.03 17.84 -23.71
CA ASP A 251 3.25 18.31 -22.57
C ASP A 251 4.09 18.50 -21.30
N GLY A 252 5.30 17.94 -21.25
CA GLY A 252 6.19 18.02 -20.09
C GLY A 252 5.80 17.08 -18.94
N ASP A 253 6.25 17.38 -17.73
CA ASP A 253 6.01 16.53 -16.57
C ASP A 253 4.54 16.56 -16.11
N LEU A 254 4.01 15.41 -15.68
CA LEU A 254 2.70 15.34 -15.04
C LEU A 254 2.69 16.20 -13.76
N PRO A 255 1.60 16.94 -13.50
CA PRO A 255 1.47 17.72 -12.27
C PRO A 255 1.55 16.79 -11.05
N ARG A 256 2.60 16.93 -10.24
CA ARG A 256 2.79 16.11 -9.02
C ARG A 256 2.09 16.68 -7.80
N ASP A 257 1.75 17.97 -7.84
CA ASP A 257 1.11 18.70 -6.73
C ASP A 257 0.01 19.63 -7.25
N ARG A 258 -1.24 19.17 -7.14
CA ARG A 258 -2.38 20.09 -6.99
C ARG A 258 -3.13 19.76 -5.72
N ALA A 259 -2.46 20.02 -4.59
CA ALA A 259 -3.13 20.17 -3.31
C ALA A 259 -4.08 21.40 -3.31
N SER A 260 -3.92 22.36 -4.23
CA SER A 260 -4.65 23.64 -4.21
C SER A 260 -5.94 23.72 -5.04
N ASP A 261 -6.32 22.69 -5.81
CA ASP A 261 -7.55 22.72 -6.62
C ASP A 261 -8.71 21.88 -6.04
N LEU A 262 -8.59 21.43 -4.78
CA LEU A 262 -9.68 20.80 -4.03
C LEU A 262 -10.76 21.85 -3.70
N GLY A 263 -11.57 22.20 -4.70
CA GLY A 263 -12.72 23.09 -4.55
C GLY A 263 -13.28 23.72 -5.82
N SER A 264 -12.65 23.55 -6.99
CA SER A 264 -13.17 24.14 -8.24
C SER A 264 -13.17 23.11 -9.36
N SER A 265 -14.37 22.74 -9.82
CA SER A 265 -14.69 22.00 -11.06
C SER A 265 -14.99 20.49 -10.97
N ILE A 266 -15.51 19.97 -9.85
CA ILE A 266 -16.46 18.84 -9.93
C ILE A 266 -17.87 19.44 -9.86
N GLY A 267 -18.30 20.06 -10.96
CA GLY A 267 -19.59 20.71 -11.05
C GLY A 267 -19.75 21.43 -12.38
N GLY A 268 -20.23 20.73 -13.41
CA GLY A 268 -20.52 21.36 -14.71
C GLY A 268 -20.95 20.38 -15.80
N GLY A 269 -20.56 19.11 -15.71
CA GLY A 269 -21.17 18.04 -16.50
C GLY A 269 -22.32 17.41 -15.72
N GLU A 270 -23.49 17.28 -16.34
CA GLU A 270 -24.64 16.56 -15.79
C GLU A 270 -24.24 15.11 -15.48
N PHE A 271 -23.84 14.85 -14.23
CA PHE A 271 -23.57 13.51 -13.74
C PHE A 271 -24.91 12.79 -13.64
N VAL A 272 -25.22 11.96 -14.63
CA VAL A 272 -26.28 10.96 -14.52
C VAL A 272 -25.72 9.84 -13.67
N PRO A 273 -26.14 9.66 -12.40
CA PRO A 273 -25.63 8.59 -11.57
C PRO A 273 -26.08 7.27 -12.18
N ARG A 274 -25.16 6.50 -12.75
CA ARG A 274 -25.38 5.06 -12.87
C ARG A 274 -25.29 4.49 -11.45
N PRO A 275 -26.22 3.63 -11.04
CA PRO A 275 -26.12 2.96 -9.74
C PRO A 275 -24.78 2.23 -9.68
N ARG A 276 -23.90 2.65 -8.76
CA ARG A 276 -22.65 1.93 -8.49
C ARG A 276 -23.04 0.52 -8.01
N PRO A 277 -22.37 -0.54 -8.49
CA PRO A 277 -22.52 -1.84 -7.85
C PRO A 277 -22.15 -1.70 -6.37
N ARG A 278 -23.01 -2.23 -5.49
CA ARG A 278 -22.75 -2.23 -4.05
C ARG A 278 -21.39 -2.90 -3.80
N PRO A 279 -20.53 -2.36 -2.94
CA PRO A 279 -19.36 -3.11 -2.50
C PRO A 279 -19.84 -4.45 -1.93
N LEU A 280 -19.36 -5.53 -2.52
CA LEU A 280 -19.50 -6.89 -1.98
C LEU A 280 -18.59 -6.96 -0.76
N LEU A 281 -19.10 -6.47 0.38
CA LEU A 281 -18.58 -6.89 1.67
C LEU A 281 -19.11 -8.31 1.89
N GLU A 282 -18.30 -9.31 1.57
CA GLU A 282 -18.59 -10.69 1.95
C GLU A 282 -18.22 -10.87 3.43
N PRO A 283 -19.18 -11.20 4.32
CA PRO A 283 -18.83 -11.79 5.61
C PRO A 283 -18.39 -13.23 5.34
N LEU A 284 -17.18 -13.58 5.77
CA LEU A 284 -16.82 -14.99 5.94
C LEU A 284 -17.42 -15.45 7.27
N ASP A 285 -18.27 -16.48 7.19
CA ASP A 285 -18.77 -17.25 8.35
C ASP A 285 -17.63 -17.97 9.11
#